data_AF-A0A1D8TN13-F1
#
_entry.id   AF-A0A1D8TN13-F1
#
_cell.length_a   1.000
_cell.length_b   1.000
_cell.length_c   1.000
_cell.angle_alpha   90.00
_cell.angle_beta   90.00
_cell.angle_gamma   90.00
#
_symmetry.space_group_name_H-M   'P 1'
#
loop_
_entity.id
_entity.type
_entity.pdbx_description
1 polymer ?
#
loop_
_entity_poly.entity_id
_entity_poly.type
_entity_poly.pdbx_seq_one_letter_code
_entity_poly.pdbx_strand_id
1 'polypeptide(L)' 'MMNDNLPPNSDENTNPENPGRKPKKVKHILIGSPKQVRKTIHAIYSLKYAYPDEWSAFEPTGKSGQVMTFLIRYLYLN' A
#
# COMPACT_ATOMS: atom_id res chain seq x y z
N MET A 1 38.64 10.78 -19.32
CA MET A 1 38.38 9.63 -18.42
C MET A 1 37.11 9.96 -17.64
N MET A 2 36.17 9.02 -17.58
CA MET A 2 34.80 9.19 -17.08
C MET A 2 34.77 9.61 -15.60
N ASN A 3 33.97 10.63 -15.28
CA ASN A 3 33.53 10.90 -13.91
C ASN A 3 32.33 9.99 -13.62
N ASP A 4 32.54 8.91 -12.86
CA ASP A 4 31.47 8.06 -12.35
C ASP A 4 30.79 8.72 -11.14
N ASN A 5 30.11 9.85 -11.38
CA ASN A 5 29.15 10.40 -10.44
C ASN A 5 27.85 9.61 -10.56
N LEU A 6 27.77 8.47 -9.87
CA LEU A 6 26.50 7.78 -9.65
C LEU A 6 25.51 8.77 -9.00
N PRO A 7 24.26 8.88 -9.48
CA PRO A 7 23.27 9.71 -8.81
C PRO A 7 23.07 9.18 -7.38
N PRO A 8 22.93 10.05 -6.37
CA PRO A 8 22.61 9.60 -5.02
C PRO A 8 21.29 8.82 -5.11
N ASN A 9 21.31 7.56 -4.68
CA ASN A 9 20.11 6.75 -4.56
C ASN A 9 19.07 7.56 -3.76
N SER A 10 17.96 7.90 -4.40
CA SER A 10 16.88 8.76 -3.87
C SER A 10 16.10 8.13 -2.70
N ASP A 11 16.70 7.20 -1.96
CA ASP A 11 16.12 6.49 -0.82
C ASP A 11 16.43 7.17 0.54
N GLU A 12 17.20 8.25 0.56
CA GLU A 12 17.38 9.08 1.75
C GLU A 12 16.18 9.99 1.97
N ASN A 13 15.10 9.40 2.49
CA ASN A 13 14.10 10.17 3.21
C ASN A 13 14.70 10.56 4.57
N THR A 14 15.45 11.66 4.60
CA THR A 14 15.96 12.31 5.80
C THR A 14 14.81 13.02 6.53
N ASN A 15 13.92 12.24 7.14
CA ASN A 15 13.00 12.79 8.13
C ASN A 15 13.83 13.31 9.32
N PRO A 16 13.87 14.64 9.59
CA PRO A 16 14.75 15.22 10.60
C PRO A 16 14.43 14.75 12.04
N GLU A 17 13.25 14.18 12.27
CA GLU A 17 12.84 13.67 13.58
C GLU A 17 13.37 12.25 13.89
N ASN A 18 13.83 11.48 12.90
CA ASN A 18 14.40 10.16 13.13
C ASN A 18 15.35 9.72 11.99
N PRO A 19 16.59 10.21 11.99
CA PRO A 19 17.57 9.87 10.97
C PRO A 19 17.86 8.36 11.01
N GLY A 20 17.38 7.63 9.99
CA GLY A 20 17.60 6.18 9.83
C GLY A 20 16.32 5.34 9.83
N ARG A 21 15.17 5.90 10.23
CA ARG A 21 13.90 5.16 10.13
C ARG A 21 13.45 5.13 8.68
N LYS A 22 13.39 3.93 8.07
CA LYS A 22 12.86 3.74 6.72
C LYS A 22 11.42 3.21 6.78
N PRO A 23 10.50 3.73 5.94
CA PRO A 23 9.14 3.20 5.89
C PRO A 23 9.16 1.79 5.30
N LYS A 24 8.36 0.89 5.86
CA LYS A 24 8.20 -0.49 5.41
C LYS A 24 7.02 -0.60 4.45
N LYS A 25 7.23 -1.29 3.33
CA LYS A 25 6.17 -1.61 2.37
C LYS A 25 5.23 -2.65 2.98
N VAL A 26 3.95 -2.32 3.09
CA VAL A 26 2.89 -3.20 3.58
C VAL A 26 1.86 -3.41 2.47
N LYS A 27 1.56 -4.66 2.16
CA LYS A 27 0.53 -5.06 1.20
C LYS A 27 -0.68 -5.59 1.96
N HIS A 28 -1.81 -4.91 1.84
CA HIS A 28 -3.11 -5.39 2.31
C HIS A 28 -3.80 -6.17 1.20
N ILE A 29 -4.46 -7.26 1.57
CA ILE A 29 -5.23 -8.10 0.66
C ILE A 29 -6.60 -8.30 1.26
N LEU A 30 -7.65 -7.90 0.55
CA LEU A 30 -9.02 -8.21 0.92
C LEU A 30 -9.53 -9.30 0.00
N ILE A 31 -10.15 -10.34 0.56
CA ILE A 31 -10.73 -11.46 -0.17
C ILE A 31 -12.12 -11.72 0.40
N GLY A 32 -13.14 -11.82 -0.47
CA GLY A 32 -14.50 -12.10 -0.04
C GLY A 32 -15.51 -11.89 -1.16
N SER A 33 -16.80 -11.87 -0.82
CA SER A 33 -17.81 -11.48 -1.81
C SER A 33 -17.62 -10.02 -2.24
N PRO A 34 -18.01 -9.62 -3.47
CA PRO A 34 -17.93 -8.23 -3.92
C PRO A 34 -18.61 -7.23 -2.98
N LYS A 35 -19.66 -7.67 -2.25
CA LYS A 35 -20.36 -6.84 -1.26
C LYS A 35 -19.54 -6.70 0.02
N GLN A 36 -18.93 -7.78 0.51
CA GLN A 36 -18.08 -7.74 1.71
C GLN A 36 -16.83 -6.89 1.46
N VAL A 37 -16.14 -7.09 0.34
CA VAL A 37 -14.93 -6.33 0.00
C VAL A 37 -15.23 -4.83 -0.07
N ARG A 38 -16.30 -4.41 -0.75
CA ARG A 38 -16.72 -2.99 -0.80
C ARG A 38 -17.03 -2.40 0.57
N LYS A 39 -17.78 -3.14 1.41
CA LYS A 39 -18.07 -2.72 2.79
C LYS A 39 -16.80 -2.52 3.60
N THR A 40 -15.84 -3.45 3.49
CA THR A 40 -14.56 -3.34 4.19
C THR A 40 -13.76 -2.14 3.70
N ILE A 41 -13.70 -1.86 2.39
CA ILE A 41 -13.05 -0.65 1.86
C ILE A 41 -13.67 0.62 2.47
N HIS A 42 -15.00 0.70 2.53
CA HIS A 42 -15.67 1.87 3.10
C HIS A 42 -15.47 1.99 4.62
N ALA A 43 -15.40 0.87 5.34
CA ALA A 43 -15.05 0.89 6.77
C ALA A 43 -13.61 1.40 6.97
N ILE A 44 -12.65 0.93 6.16
CA ILE A 44 -11.26 1.41 6.18
C ILE A 44 -11.18 2.90 5.85
N TYR A 45 -11.98 3.37 4.89
CA TYR A 45 -12.11 4.79 4.56
C TYR A 45 -12.67 5.62 5.72
N SER A 46 -13.70 5.14 6.42
CA SER A 46 -14.26 5.85 7.58
C SER A 46 -13.25 6.00 8.73
N LEU A 47 -12.27 5.10 8.82
CA LEU A 47 -11.15 5.19 9.76
C LEU A 47 -10.06 6.17 9.30
N LYS A 48 -10.26 6.87 8.18
CA LYS A 48 -9.27 7.71 7.49
C LYS A 48 -7.97 6.96 7.21
N TYR A 49 -8.05 5.63 7.11
CA TYR A 49 -6.89 4.83 6.81
C TYR A 49 -6.59 4.96 5.32
N ALA A 50 -7.46 4.51 4.42
CA ALA A 50 -7.24 4.58 2.96
C ALA A 50 -8.50 5.04 2.22
N TYR A 51 -8.32 5.80 1.15
CA TYR A 51 -9.38 6.16 0.22
C TYR A 51 -9.76 4.97 -0.68
N PRO A 52 -11.02 4.88 -1.14
CA PRO A 52 -11.47 3.78 -1.97
C PRO A 52 -10.72 3.62 -3.31
N ASP A 53 -10.22 4.71 -3.89
CA ASP A 53 -9.50 4.77 -5.16
C ASP A 53 -8.02 4.36 -5.05
N GLU A 54 -7.47 4.29 -3.84
CA GLU A 54 -6.13 3.74 -3.58
C GLU A 54 -6.07 2.21 -3.72
N TRP A 55 -7.23 1.53 -3.75
CA TRP A 55 -7.33 0.09 -3.91
C TRP A 55 -7.26 -0.31 -5.38
N SER A 56 -6.66 -1.47 -5.66
CA SER A 56 -6.67 -2.03 -7.01
C SER A 56 -8.08 -2.40 -7.46
N ALA A 57 -8.25 -2.57 -8.77
CA ALA A 57 -9.43 -3.22 -9.33
C ALA A 57 -9.68 -4.59 -8.69
N PHE A 58 -10.94 -5.02 -8.71
CA PHE A 58 -11.34 -6.32 -8.17
C PHE A 58 -10.96 -7.42 -9.15
N GLU A 59 -10.19 -8.38 -8.67
CA GLU A 59 -9.76 -9.54 -9.45
C GLU A 59 -10.52 -10.79 -8.99
N PRO A 60 -10.95 -11.67 -9.91
CA PRO A 60 -11.52 -12.95 -9.55
C PRO A 60 -10.46 -13.85 -8.89
N THR A 61 -10.88 -14.66 -7.91
CA THR A 61 -9.98 -15.56 -7.17
C THR A 61 -9.98 -17.01 -7.66
N GLY A 62 -10.78 -17.31 -8.69
CA GLY A 62 -11.10 -18.68 -9.13
C GLY A 62 -12.23 -19.34 -8.34
N LYS A 63 -12.62 -18.81 -7.17
CA LYS A 63 -13.82 -19.25 -6.43
C LYS A 63 -15.04 -18.43 -6.86
N SER A 64 -16.13 -19.12 -7.20
CA SER A 64 -17.38 -18.46 -7.59
C SER A 64 -17.88 -17.51 -6.50
N GLY A 65 -18.24 -16.30 -6.90
CA GLY A 65 -18.70 -15.25 -5.99
C GLY A 65 -17.62 -14.61 -5.10
N GLN A 66 -16.34 -14.91 -5.30
CA GLN A 66 -15.23 -14.35 -4.52
C GLN A 66 -14.28 -13.52 -5.38
N VAL A 67 -14.02 -12.29 -4.92
CA VAL A 67 -13.08 -11.35 -5.51
C VAL A 67 -11.97 -11.00 -4.51
N MET A 68 -10.87 -10.47 -5.03
CA MET A 68 -9.80 -9.89 -4.25
C MET A 68 -9.42 -8.49 -4.73
N THR A 69 -8.83 -7.69 -3.84
CA THR A 69 -8.25 -6.38 -4.15
C THR A 69 -7.04 -6.14 -3.24
N PHE A 70 -6.15 -5.25 -3.68
CA PHE A 70 -4.88 -4.96 -3.03
C PHE A 70 -4.75 -3.47 -2.71
N LEU A 71 -4.07 -3.18 -1.60
CA LEU A 71 -3.60 -1.83 -1.25
C LEU A 71 -2.13 -1.92 -0.82
N ILE A 72 -1.29 -1.04 -1.36
CA ILE A 72 0.14 -0.94 -1.01
C ILE A 72 0.38 0.36 -0.27
N ARG A 73 1.07 0.28 0.87
CA ARG A 73 1.35 1.41 1.77
C ARG A 73 2.79 1.38 2.23
N TYR A 74 3.38 2.54 2.47
CA TYR A 74 4.70 2.68 3.07
C TYR A 74 4.52 3.26 4.47
N LEU A 75 4.69 2.41 5.50
CA LEU A 75 4.38 2.77 6.89
C LEU A 75 5.64 2.78 7.74
N TYR A 76 5.75 3.78 8.60
CA TYR A 76 6.70 3.78 9.70
C TYR A 76 6.15 2.90 10.82
N LEU A 77 6.62 1.65 10.89
CA LEU A 77 6.27 0.69 11.95
C LEU A 77 7.29 0.84 13.09
N ASN A 78 6.82 1.01 14.34
CA ASN A 78 7.69 1.09 15.53
C ASN A 78 8.14 -0.32 15.92
#